data_AF-A0A963H5Z0-F1
#
_entry.id   AF-A0A963H5Z0-F1
#
_cell.length_a   1.000
_cell.length_b   1.000
_cell.length_c   1.000
_cell.angle_alpha   90.00
_cell.angle_beta   90.00
_cell.angle_gamma   90.00
#
_symmetry.space_group_name_H-M   'P 1'
#
loop_
_entity.id
_entity.type
_entity.pdbx_description
1 polymer ?
#
loop_
_entity_poly.entity_id
_entity_poly.type
_entity_poly.pdbx_seq_one_letter_code
_entity_poly.pdbx_strand_id
1 'polypeptide(L)'
;MPSHPAPRPRLLALAVLAAPLAAHGQQTSTTLPTVEVVDTTPLPGLAIERDRVPANVLQLKGDALTGHGALNPVDAMHRALPGLHINNLQNNPYQADINYRGFTVSPLLGTPQGLSVFVDGVRVNEGFGDVVNWDLIPQSAIADLTVSPGSNPLFGLNTLGGAMSLTTKDGRRHPGTAVEASTGSFGRTRLGVNHGGSTPALSWFLAAERMDENGWRDYSPSEVGQLFGKFGWQGEASRLTLTASHAETDLTGNGLLPESMYAADRNAVFTHPDNTRNRLQQLALTGEHWLGDADQLGASVYWRKVGTRTLNGDGNDEYDNAPDPSGVLNRTRTDQIALGGGLQWTRYGERHQLTLGASHDRSRAAFRQSEQEGSLTATRGVSPEEDEELANHLDGRTRTTSLFVSDTVALTPTLHLSASARYNHTRVINVDRLDPTPPNLDGDFTYERVNPALGLSWQLRPTLTLYGGYNEGNRAPTPIELGCADPANPCTLPNALAADPYLAQVVSRTVEFGVRGMADNRTRWSAG
;
A
#
# COMPACT_ATOMS: atom_id res chain seq x y z
N MET A 1 9.05 -84.70 63.52
CA MET A 1 9.27 -85.09 62.11
C MET A 1 7.91 -85.40 61.50
N PRO A 2 7.61 -85.07 60.23
CA PRO A 2 7.38 -83.75 59.57
C PRO A 2 5.86 -83.49 59.30
N SER A 3 5.26 -82.31 59.49
CA SER A 3 5.13 -81.08 58.66
C SER A 3 4.10 -81.06 57.49
N HIS A 4 3.11 -80.14 57.61
CA HIS A 4 2.38 -79.35 56.57
C HIS A 4 1.25 -79.98 55.70
N PRO A 5 0.36 -79.19 55.03
CA PRO A 5 -0.14 -77.80 55.25
C PRO A 5 -1.68 -77.58 55.00
N ALA A 6 -2.13 -76.32 55.14
CA ALA A 6 -3.48 -75.75 54.89
C ALA A 6 -3.79 -75.42 53.40
N PRO A 7 -4.98 -74.89 53.08
CA PRO A 7 -5.03 -73.59 52.39
C PRO A 7 -6.06 -72.57 52.92
N ARG A 8 -5.81 -71.30 52.56
CA ARG A 8 -6.35 -70.02 53.07
C ARG A 8 -7.56 -69.48 52.29
N PRO A 9 -8.45 -68.66 52.90
CA PRO A 9 -9.41 -67.80 52.21
C PRO A 9 -8.87 -66.37 51.98
N ARG A 10 -9.39 -65.68 50.95
CA ARG A 10 -9.09 -64.28 50.60
C ARG A 10 -9.90 -63.32 51.47
N LEU A 11 -9.25 -62.34 52.10
CA LEU A 11 -9.86 -61.24 52.86
C LEU A 11 -9.81 -59.94 52.05
N LEU A 12 -10.96 -59.28 51.91
CA LEU A 12 -11.09 -57.87 51.51
C LEU A 12 -10.59 -56.98 52.66
N ALA A 13 -9.79 -55.96 52.34
CA ALA A 13 -9.47 -54.88 53.26
C ALA A 13 -9.71 -53.52 52.58
N LEU A 14 -10.55 -52.70 53.22
CA LEU A 14 -10.79 -51.28 52.95
C LEU A 14 -9.47 -50.49 53.08
N ALA A 15 -9.16 -49.66 52.09
CA ALA A 15 -8.11 -48.64 52.20
C ALA A 15 -8.75 -47.25 52.28
N VAL A 16 -8.47 -46.57 53.39
CA VAL A 16 -8.77 -45.15 53.67
C VAL A 16 -7.89 -44.28 52.77
N LEU A 17 -8.50 -43.48 51.90
CA LEU A 17 -7.81 -42.46 51.11
C LEU A 17 -7.72 -41.16 51.93
N ALA A 18 -6.50 -40.84 52.38
CA ALA A 18 -6.14 -39.52 52.87
C ALA A 18 -5.92 -38.57 51.68
N ALA A 19 -6.69 -37.48 51.62
CA ALA A 19 -6.50 -36.41 50.64
C ALA A 19 -5.47 -35.40 51.16
N PRO A 20 -4.43 -35.02 50.40
CA PRO A 20 -3.65 -33.84 50.70
C PRO A 20 -4.38 -32.59 50.16
N LEU A 21 -4.68 -31.66 51.06
CA LEU A 21 -5.09 -30.29 50.72
C LEU A 21 -3.90 -29.57 50.06
N ALA A 22 -3.82 -29.62 48.74
CA ALA A 22 -2.98 -28.71 47.97
C ALA A 22 -3.74 -27.40 47.74
N ALA A 23 -3.47 -26.41 48.59
CA ALA A 23 -3.87 -25.02 48.35
C ALA A 23 -3.21 -24.52 47.06
N HIS A 24 -3.93 -24.62 45.94
CA HIS A 24 -3.57 -23.93 44.72
C HIS A 24 -3.92 -22.46 44.89
N GLY A 25 -2.93 -21.65 45.25
CA GLY A 25 -2.99 -20.22 45.02
C GLY A 25 -3.17 -20.01 43.51
N GLN A 26 -4.39 -19.75 43.07
CA GLN A 26 -4.65 -19.19 41.75
C GLN A 26 -4.02 -17.80 41.74
N GLN A 27 -2.76 -17.73 41.30
CA GLN A 27 -2.27 -16.52 40.66
C GLN A 27 -3.13 -16.36 39.41
N THR A 28 -4.20 -15.57 39.51
CA THR A 28 -4.77 -14.91 38.36
C THR A 28 -3.63 -14.13 37.73
N SER A 29 -2.99 -14.72 36.71
CA SER A 29 -2.21 -13.95 35.78
C SER A 29 -3.20 -12.98 35.15
N THR A 30 -3.19 -11.74 35.64
CA THR A 30 -3.89 -10.64 34.99
C THR A 30 -3.22 -10.51 33.64
N THR A 31 -3.76 -11.20 32.64
CA THR A 31 -3.41 -10.98 31.25
C THR A 31 -3.87 -9.56 30.98
N LEU A 32 -2.90 -8.64 30.95
CA LEU A 32 -3.15 -7.26 30.59
C LEU A 32 -3.90 -7.27 29.26
N PRO A 33 -5.01 -6.52 29.13
CA PRO A 33 -5.71 -6.44 27.87
C PRO A 33 -4.73 -5.99 26.79
N THR A 34 -4.72 -6.69 25.65
CA THR A 34 -3.85 -6.34 24.54
C THR A 34 -4.23 -4.95 24.03
N VAL A 35 -3.36 -3.97 24.29
CA VAL A 35 -3.53 -2.61 23.78
C VAL A 35 -3.18 -2.61 22.31
N GLU A 36 -4.18 -2.39 21.47
CA GLU A 36 -3.98 -2.22 20.03
C GLU A 36 -3.61 -0.78 19.75
N VAL A 37 -2.45 -0.58 19.14
CA VAL A 37 -1.95 0.72 18.76
C VAL A 37 -2.04 0.85 17.25
N VAL A 38 -2.45 2.03 16.80
CA VAL A 38 -2.53 2.40 15.39
C VAL A 38 -1.55 3.53 15.14
N ASP A 39 -0.73 3.36 14.11
CA ASP A 39 0.10 4.45 13.60
C ASP A 39 -0.78 5.46 12.88
N THR A 40 -0.76 6.71 13.35
CA THR A 40 -1.51 7.82 12.73
C THR A 40 -0.65 8.68 11.81
N THR A 41 0.63 8.34 11.70
CA THR A 41 1.61 8.89 10.76
C THR A 41 2.39 7.77 10.08
N PRO A 42 2.95 8.01 8.88
CA PRO A 42 3.90 7.10 8.25
C PRO A 42 5.21 6.93 9.03
N LEU A 43 5.59 7.91 9.85
CA LEU A 43 6.80 7.86 10.67
C LEU A 43 6.56 7.13 12.01
N PRO A 44 7.55 6.37 12.50
CA PRO A 44 7.44 5.70 13.80
C PRO A 44 7.43 6.71 14.95
N GLY A 45 6.68 6.40 16.02
CA GLY A 45 6.63 7.21 17.25
C GLY A 45 5.38 8.08 17.42
N LEU A 46 4.36 7.92 16.57
CA LEU A 46 3.00 8.45 16.81
C LEU A 46 1.96 7.32 16.77
N ALA A 47 2.23 6.33 17.59
CA ALA A 47 1.35 5.20 17.78
C ALA A 47 0.37 5.61 18.89
N ILE A 48 -0.93 5.67 18.57
CA ILE A 48 -1.99 5.94 19.56
C ILE A 48 -2.88 4.71 19.71
N GLU A 49 -3.36 4.48 20.93
CA GLU A 49 -4.29 3.40 21.18
C GLU A 49 -5.51 3.55 20.27
N ARG A 50 -5.97 2.43 19.68
CA ARG A 50 -7.07 2.45 18.73
C ARG A 50 -8.26 3.22 19.27
N ASP A 51 -8.64 3.00 20.53
CA ASP A 51 -9.77 3.66 21.19
C ASP A 51 -9.65 5.17 21.35
N ARG A 52 -8.45 5.74 21.15
CA ARG A 52 -8.22 7.19 21.14
C ARG A 52 -8.26 7.78 19.73
N VAL A 53 -8.23 6.96 18.68
CA VAL A 53 -8.28 7.43 17.28
C VAL A 53 -9.70 7.88 16.92
N PRO A 54 -9.92 9.12 16.46
CA PRO A 54 -11.26 9.62 16.13
C PRO A 54 -11.72 9.22 14.71
N ALA A 55 -11.48 7.97 14.30
CA ALA A 55 -11.79 7.46 12.97
C ALA A 55 -11.91 5.92 12.94
N ASN A 56 -12.58 5.37 11.92
CA ASN A 56 -12.72 3.93 11.72
C ASN A 56 -11.51 3.28 11.04
N VAL A 57 -10.44 3.06 11.79
CA VAL A 57 -9.26 2.38 11.26
C VAL A 57 -9.54 0.89 11.05
N LEU A 58 -9.29 0.42 9.83
CA LEU A 58 -9.38 -0.99 9.46
C LEU A 58 -7.99 -1.62 9.47
N GLN A 59 -7.88 -2.86 9.98
CA GLN A 59 -6.60 -3.53 10.09
C GLN A 59 -6.73 -5.02 9.76
N LEU A 60 -5.79 -5.53 8.95
CA LEU A 60 -5.59 -6.94 8.65
C LEU A 60 -4.22 -7.36 9.17
N LYS A 61 -4.15 -8.49 9.88
CA LYS A 61 -2.93 -9.00 10.52
C LYS A 61 -2.71 -10.47 10.19
N GLY A 62 -1.44 -10.87 10.09
CA GLY A 62 -1.01 -12.26 10.09
C GLY A 62 -1.76 -13.13 9.09
N ASP A 63 -2.31 -14.25 9.55
CA ASP A 63 -2.96 -15.26 8.71
C ASP A 63 -4.19 -14.74 7.95
N ALA A 64 -4.78 -13.59 8.31
CA ALA A 64 -5.85 -13.01 7.50
C ALA A 64 -5.37 -12.55 6.11
N LEU A 65 -4.07 -12.26 5.95
CA LEU A 65 -3.47 -11.87 4.68
C LEU A 65 -3.16 -13.07 3.77
N THR A 66 -3.03 -14.29 4.32
CA THR A 66 -2.60 -15.50 3.59
C THR A 66 -3.64 -16.63 3.62
N GLY A 67 -4.50 -16.69 4.63
CA GLY A 67 -5.32 -17.85 5.01
C GLY A 67 -6.64 -18.05 4.26
N HIS A 68 -6.97 -17.18 3.30
CA HIS A 68 -8.26 -17.24 2.59
C HIS A 68 -8.15 -17.53 1.09
N GLY A 69 -7.02 -18.08 0.62
CA GLY A 69 -6.78 -18.30 -0.81
C GLY A 69 -6.75 -16.98 -1.60
N ALA A 70 -6.31 -15.91 -0.95
CA ALA A 70 -6.06 -14.63 -1.59
C ALA A 70 -4.81 -14.76 -2.49
N LEU A 71 -4.90 -14.29 -3.73
CA LEU A 71 -3.77 -14.39 -4.67
C LEU A 71 -2.65 -13.41 -4.34
N ASN A 72 -3.00 -12.29 -3.71
CA ASN A 72 -2.12 -11.21 -3.34
C ASN A 72 -2.76 -10.33 -2.24
N PRO A 73 -2.02 -9.35 -1.68
CA PRO A 73 -2.55 -8.45 -0.65
C PRO A 73 -3.77 -7.65 -1.08
N VAL A 74 -3.92 -7.35 -2.39
CA VAL A 74 -5.06 -6.60 -2.91
C VAL A 74 -6.34 -7.43 -2.81
N ASP A 75 -6.29 -8.69 -3.23
CA ASP A 75 -7.41 -9.63 -3.08
C ASP A 75 -7.74 -9.90 -1.60
N ALA A 76 -6.72 -9.99 -0.73
CA ALA A 76 -6.93 -10.12 0.71
C ALA A 76 -7.68 -8.91 1.30
N MET A 77 -7.30 -7.69 0.89
CA MET A 77 -8.00 -6.47 1.28
C MET A 77 -9.46 -6.47 0.82
N HIS A 78 -9.72 -6.81 -0.44
CA HIS A 78 -11.08 -6.81 -0.98
C HIS A 78 -12.00 -7.79 -0.27
N ARG A 79 -11.49 -8.98 0.09
CA ARG A 79 -12.28 -10.00 0.78
C ARG A 79 -12.56 -9.63 2.23
N ALA A 80 -11.66 -8.89 2.89
CA ALA A 80 -11.70 -8.70 4.34
C ALA A 80 -12.08 -7.27 4.78
N LEU A 81 -11.93 -6.25 3.93
CA LEU A 81 -12.16 -4.85 4.28
C LEU A 81 -13.47 -4.31 3.69
N PRO A 82 -14.43 -3.92 4.55
CA PRO A 82 -15.66 -3.26 4.09
C PRO A 82 -15.38 -1.93 3.37
N GLY A 83 -16.14 -1.67 2.30
CA GLY A 83 -16.05 -0.41 1.53
C GLY A 83 -14.84 -0.31 0.61
N LEU A 84 -14.02 -1.37 0.53
CA LEU A 84 -12.96 -1.53 -0.44
C LEU A 84 -13.44 -2.45 -1.56
N HIS A 85 -13.38 -1.95 -2.79
CA HIS A 85 -13.79 -2.67 -3.99
C HIS A 85 -12.61 -2.76 -4.96
N ILE A 86 -12.45 -3.91 -5.61
CA ILE A 86 -11.49 -4.05 -6.71
C ILE A 86 -12.21 -3.80 -8.03
N ASN A 87 -11.59 -3.04 -8.91
CA ASN A 87 -11.89 -3.05 -10.32
C ASN A 87 -10.69 -3.61 -11.09
N ASN A 88 -10.90 -4.64 -11.90
CA ASN A 88 -9.83 -5.32 -12.62
C ASN A 88 -9.91 -5.03 -14.13
N LEU A 89 -9.73 -3.76 -14.50
CA LEU A 89 -9.82 -3.31 -15.89
C LEU A 89 -8.74 -3.94 -16.78
N GLN A 90 -7.55 -4.15 -16.23
CA GLN A 90 -6.40 -4.74 -16.94
C GLN A 90 -6.49 -6.27 -17.03
N ASN A 91 -7.45 -6.92 -16.35
CA ASN A 91 -7.56 -8.39 -16.33
C ASN A 91 -6.30 -9.11 -15.78
N ASN A 92 -5.53 -8.45 -14.92
CA ASN A 92 -4.36 -9.02 -14.26
C ASN A 92 -4.47 -8.77 -12.75
N PRO A 93 -4.40 -9.81 -11.89
CA PRO A 93 -4.60 -9.65 -10.46
C PRO A 93 -3.56 -8.74 -9.79
N TYR A 94 -2.39 -8.55 -10.40
CA TYR A 94 -1.36 -7.64 -9.91
C TYR A 94 -1.50 -6.20 -10.43
N GLN A 95 -2.40 -5.96 -11.39
CA GLN A 95 -2.68 -4.64 -11.97
C GLN A 95 -4.09 -4.14 -11.62
N ALA A 96 -4.59 -4.53 -10.46
CA ALA A 96 -5.93 -4.18 -9.99
C ALA A 96 -6.04 -2.72 -9.51
N ASP A 97 -7.16 -2.09 -9.83
CA ASP A 97 -7.55 -0.82 -9.23
C ASP A 97 -8.27 -1.10 -7.92
N ILE A 98 -7.95 -0.32 -6.89
CA ILE A 98 -8.68 -0.34 -5.63
C ILE A 98 -9.50 0.94 -5.52
N ASN A 99 -10.79 0.78 -5.28
CA ASN A 99 -11.71 1.85 -4.95
C ASN A 99 -12.06 1.77 -3.46
N TYR A 100 -11.81 2.86 -2.74
CA TYR A 100 -12.14 2.98 -1.33
C TYR A 100 -12.91 4.28 -1.11
N ARG A 101 -14.18 4.18 -0.70
CA ARG A 101 -15.06 5.33 -0.45
C ARG A 101 -15.12 6.35 -1.62
N GLY A 102 -15.09 5.84 -2.86
CA GLY A 102 -15.14 6.66 -4.08
C GLY A 102 -13.79 7.21 -4.56
N PHE A 103 -12.68 6.93 -3.86
CA PHE A 103 -11.34 7.28 -4.30
C PHE A 103 -10.61 6.05 -4.84
N THR A 104 -9.86 6.24 -5.91
CA THR A 104 -9.15 5.17 -6.61
C THR A 104 -7.66 5.19 -6.28
N VAL A 105 -7.05 4.01 -6.26
CA VAL A 105 -5.60 3.82 -6.40
C VAL A 105 -5.37 2.76 -7.46
N SER A 106 -4.50 3.06 -8.42
CA SER A 106 -4.36 2.26 -9.64
C SER A 106 -2.90 2.21 -10.10
N PRO A 107 -2.44 1.09 -10.69
CA PRO A 107 -1.17 1.03 -11.40
C PRO A 107 -1.23 1.68 -12.79
N LEU A 108 -2.44 1.92 -13.32
CA LEU A 108 -2.64 2.48 -14.64
C LEU A 108 -2.39 4.00 -14.61
N LEU A 109 -1.48 4.43 -15.47
CA LEU A 109 -1.11 5.83 -15.62
C LEU A 109 -2.26 6.64 -16.24
N GLY A 110 -2.54 7.82 -15.66
CA GLY A 110 -3.66 8.68 -16.04
C GLY A 110 -4.92 8.48 -15.20
N THR A 111 -5.05 7.36 -14.46
CA THR A 111 -6.17 7.17 -13.53
C THR A 111 -6.10 8.19 -12.38
N PRO A 112 -7.19 8.91 -12.05
CA PRO A 112 -7.22 9.86 -10.93
C PRO A 112 -6.95 9.19 -9.58
N GLN A 113 -5.76 9.41 -9.03
CA GLN A 113 -5.33 8.82 -7.76
C GLN A 113 -5.86 9.62 -6.57
N GLY A 114 -6.39 8.93 -5.56
CA GLY A 114 -7.01 9.56 -4.39
C GLY A 114 -6.62 8.95 -3.04
N LEU A 115 -5.74 7.95 -3.02
CA LEU A 115 -5.26 7.29 -1.80
C LEU A 115 -3.73 7.26 -1.80
N SER A 116 -3.18 7.30 -0.59
CA SER A 116 -1.74 7.16 -0.37
C SER A 116 -1.40 5.79 0.19
N VAL A 117 -0.34 5.19 -0.31
CA VAL A 117 0.11 3.86 0.08
C VAL A 117 1.53 3.95 0.63
N PHE A 118 1.74 3.34 1.79
CA PHE A 118 3.02 3.33 2.49
C PHE A 118 3.46 1.88 2.76
N VAL A 119 4.76 1.60 2.59
CA VAL A 119 5.39 0.35 3.02
C VAL A 119 6.50 0.70 3.99
N ASP A 120 6.39 0.27 5.25
CA ASP A 120 7.29 0.66 6.35
C ASP A 120 7.55 2.18 6.42
N GLY A 121 6.49 2.97 6.19
CA GLY A 121 6.55 4.44 6.22
C GLY A 121 7.04 5.12 4.93
N VAL A 122 7.50 4.36 3.93
CA VAL A 122 7.90 4.89 2.61
C VAL A 122 6.67 4.98 1.71
N ARG A 123 6.38 6.16 1.17
CA ARG A 123 5.30 6.35 0.18
C ARG A 123 5.67 5.67 -1.14
N VAL A 124 4.82 4.77 -1.63
CA VAL A 124 5.07 3.98 -2.85
C VAL A 124 4.31 4.45 -4.09
N ASN A 125 3.46 5.47 -3.95
CA ASN A 125 2.87 6.16 -5.10
C ASN A 125 3.98 6.85 -5.93
N GLU A 126 4.03 6.57 -7.24
CA GLU A 126 5.11 7.02 -8.12
C GLU A 126 4.97 8.50 -8.52
N GLY A 127 6.03 9.30 -8.39
CA GLY A 127 5.92 10.76 -8.49
C GLY A 127 5.52 11.34 -9.85
N PHE A 128 5.55 10.58 -10.94
CA PHE A 128 5.12 11.04 -12.27
C PHE A 128 3.60 11.10 -12.44
N GLY A 129 2.87 10.16 -11.85
CA GLY A 129 1.41 10.00 -12.02
C GLY A 129 0.67 9.49 -10.80
N ASP A 130 1.33 9.41 -9.65
CA ASP A 130 0.86 8.88 -8.35
C ASP A 130 0.39 7.42 -8.36
N VAL A 131 0.60 6.70 -9.47
CA VAL A 131 0.24 5.29 -9.62
C VAL A 131 0.89 4.42 -8.55
N VAL A 132 0.25 3.32 -8.21
CA VAL A 132 0.77 2.33 -7.26
C VAL A 132 0.87 0.97 -7.95
N ASN A 133 2.09 0.47 -8.04
CA ASN A 133 2.42 -0.83 -8.62
C ASN A 133 2.41 -1.91 -7.53
N TRP A 134 1.31 -2.66 -7.42
CA TRP A 134 1.14 -3.71 -6.40
C TRP A 134 2.11 -4.89 -6.56
N ASP A 135 2.52 -5.14 -7.80
CA ASP A 135 3.51 -6.12 -8.21
C ASP A 135 4.93 -5.80 -7.71
N LEU A 136 5.19 -4.56 -7.27
CA LEU A 136 6.47 -4.15 -6.69
C LEU A 136 6.50 -4.24 -5.16
N ILE A 137 5.38 -4.54 -4.50
CA ILE A 137 5.28 -4.66 -3.04
C ILE A 137 5.58 -6.10 -2.62
N PRO A 138 6.54 -6.35 -1.71
CA PRO A 138 7.01 -7.70 -1.37
C PRO A 138 5.95 -8.48 -0.60
N GLN A 139 5.17 -9.32 -1.29
CA GLN A 139 3.93 -9.88 -0.74
C GLN A 139 4.17 -10.79 0.46
N SER A 140 5.10 -11.74 0.33
CA SER A 140 5.49 -12.68 1.40
C SER A 140 6.10 -11.99 2.63
N ALA A 141 6.55 -10.74 2.49
CA ALA A 141 7.14 -9.95 3.58
C ALA A 141 6.11 -9.10 4.34
N ILE A 142 4.87 -8.96 3.90
CA ILE A 142 3.87 -8.16 4.61
C ILE A 142 3.42 -8.91 5.88
N ALA A 143 3.44 -8.23 7.02
CA ALA A 143 2.93 -8.73 8.30
C ALA A 143 1.52 -8.22 8.58
N ASP A 144 1.30 -6.93 8.35
CA ASP A 144 0.10 -6.23 8.72
C ASP A 144 -0.24 -5.17 7.67
N LEU A 145 -1.53 -4.91 7.48
CA LEU A 145 -2.05 -3.84 6.63
C LEU A 145 -3.08 -3.04 7.41
N THR A 146 -2.95 -1.72 7.36
CA THR A 146 -3.85 -0.79 8.03
C THR A 146 -4.39 0.21 7.02
N VAL A 147 -5.71 0.42 7.00
CA VAL A 147 -6.36 1.46 6.20
C VAL A 147 -6.92 2.52 7.14
N SER A 148 -6.35 3.72 7.09
CA SER A 148 -6.87 4.90 7.76
C SER A 148 -7.85 5.62 6.83
N PRO A 149 -9.12 5.79 7.23
CA PRO A 149 -10.09 6.51 6.41
C PRO A 149 -9.85 8.02 6.43
N GLY A 150 -10.43 8.68 5.42
CA GLY A 150 -10.53 10.12 5.33
C GLY A 150 -9.24 10.80 4.88
N SER A 151 -9.29 12.13 4.87
CA SER A 151 -8.23 13.00 4.39
C SER A 151 -7.26 13.40 5.50
N ASN A 152 -6.83 12.44 6.35
CA ASN A 152 -6.00 12.77 7.51
C ASN A 152 -4.68 13.44 7.08
N PRO A 153 -4.44 14.71 7.46
CA PRO A 153 -3.29 15.48 7.01
C PRO A 153 -1.95 14.87 7.44
N LEU A 154 -1.91 14.05 8.50
CA LEU A 154 -0.68 13.44 9.00
C LEU A 154 -0.03 12.44 8.03
N PHE A 155 -0.81 11.83 7.14
CA PHE A 155 -0.28 10.99 6.06
C PHE A 155 0.28 11.80 4.88
N GLY A 156 0.05 13.11 4.84
CA GLY A 156 0.67 14.00 3.86
C GLY A 156 0.10 13.83 2.46
N LEU A 157 1.00 13.89 1.47
CA LEU A 157 0.68 13.99 0.05
C LEU A 157 -0.44 13.05 -0.38
N ASN A 158 -1.43 13.60 -1.08
CA ASN A 158 -2.40 12.89 -1.92
C ASN A 158 -3.29 11.90 -1.16
N THR A 159 -3.42 12.11 0.16
CA THR A 159 -4.34 11.40 1.04
C THR A 159 -5.73 12.07 0.97
N LEU A 160 -6.51 11.79 -0.08
CA LEU A 160 -7.83 12.39 -0.25
C LEU A 160 -8.94 11.56 0.39
N GLY A 161 -8.97 10.26 0.12
CA GLY A 161 -9.96 9.32 0.66
C GLY A 161 -9.50 8.47 1.84
N GLY A 162 -8.18 8.34 1.99
CA GLY A 162 -7.57 7.47 2.99
C GLY A 162 -6.10 7.17 2.70
N ALA A 163 -5.46 6.54 3.66
CA ALA A 163 -4.09 6.05 3.56
C ALA A 163 -4.02 4.56 3.90
N MET A 164 -3.28 3.80 3.12
CA MET A 164 -2.94 2.40 3.37
C MET A 164 -1.50 2.34 3.88
N SER A 165 -1.30 1.71 5.03
CA SER A 165 0.02 1.48 5.62
C SER A 165 0.27 -0.01 5.75
N LEU A 166 1.30 -0.49 5.06
CA LEU A 166 1.74 -1.88 5.06
C LEU A 166 3.00 -1.98 5.91
N THR A 167 2.98 -2.86 6.89
CA THR A 167 4.12 -3.13 7.76
C THR A 167 4.70 -4.48 7.38
N THR A 168 6.02 -4.53 7.16
CA THR A 168 6.70 -5.77 6.82
C THR A 168 7.14 -6.54 8.06
N LYS A 169 7.23 -7.86 7.92
CA LYS A 169 7.76 -8.82 8.89
C LYS A 169 9.18 -8.44 9.28
N ASP A 170 9.51 -8.67 10.56
CA ASP A 170 10.85 -8.54 11.11
C ASP A 170 11.30 -9.84 11.80
N GLY A 171 12.62 -10.01 11.94
CA GLY A 171 13.22 -11.24 12.45
C GLY A 171 13.02 -11.52 13.95
N ARG A 172 12.49 -10.56 14.73
CA ARG A 172 12.16 -10.78 16.15
C ARG A 172 10.76 -11.34 16.28
N ARG A 173 9.78 -10.76 15.56
CA ARG A 173 8.38 -11.19 15.57
C ARG A 173 8.13 -12.39 14.68
N HIS A 174 8.94 -12.60 13.64
CA HIS A 174 8.78 -13.66 12.65
C HIS A 174 10.09 -14.47 12.50
N PRO A 175 10.55 -15.17 13.56
CA PRO A 175 11.75 -15.98 13.49
C PRO A 175 11.52 -17.30 12.74
N GLY A 176 12.59 -17.90 12.23
CA GLY A 176 12.58 -19.20 11.55
C GLY A 176 12.52 -19.07 10.04
N THR A 177 12.38 -20.21 9.36
CA THR A 177 12.29 -20.30 7.89
C THR A 177 10.90 -20.81 7.50
N ALA A 178 10.25 -20.15 6.55
CA ALA A 178 9.07 -20.68 5.89
C ALA A 178 9.29 -20.78 4.38
N VAL A 179 8.83 -21.88 3.80
CA VAL A 179 8.81 -22.10 2.35
C VAL A 179 7.36 -22.36 1.98
N GLU A 180 6.85 -21.60 1.02
CA GLU A 180 5.52 -21.74 0.48
C GLU A 180 5.63 -22.03 -1.01
N ALA A 181 5.01 -23.12 -1.45
CA ALA A 181 4.93 -23.47 -2.85
C ALA A 181 3.48 -23.77 -3.20
N SER A 182 2.98 -23.18 -4.28
CA SER A 182 1.65 -23.46 -4.79
C SER A 182 1.66 -23.61 -6.31
N THR A 183 0.71 -24.40 -6.81
CA THR A 183 0.39 -24.51 -8.22
C THR A 183 -1.12 -24.40 -8.38
N GLY A 184 -1.58 -23.89 -9.51
CA GLY A 184 -2.99 -23.64 -9.76
C GLY A 184 -3.36 -23.78 -11.23
N SER A 185 -4.59 -23.38 -11.53
CA SER A 185 -5.09 -23.34 -12.91
C SER A 185 -4.21 -22.44 -13.79
N PHE A 186 -4.25 -22.67 -15.10
CA PHE A 186 -3.54 -21.87 -16.11
C PHE A 186 -2.02 -21.87 -15.96
N GLY A 187 -1.47 -22.99 -15.48
CA GLY A 187 -0.04 -23.17 -15.30
C GLY A 187 0.56 -22.30 -14.19
N ARG A 188 -0.28 -21.68 -13.33
CA ARG A 188 0.20 -20.82 -12.27
C ARG A 188 1.06 -21.62 -11.29
N THR A 189 2.24 -21.09 -11.00
CA THR A 189 3.14 -21.57 -9.96
C THR A 189 3.64 -20.40 -9.12
N ARG A 190 3.77 -20.60 -7.81
CA ARG A 190 4.34 -19.60 -6.90
C ARG A 190 5.28 -20.30 -5.94
N LEU A 191 6.46 -19.75 -5.76
CA LEU A 191 7.44 -20.16 -4.76
C LEU A 191 7.84 -18.95 -3.94
N GLY A 192 7.61 -19.01 -2.63
CA GLY A 192 8.05 -18.03 -1.65
C GLY A 192 8.96 -18.67 -0.62
N VAL A 193 10.05 -18.00 -0.28
CA VAL A 193 10.92 -18.39 0.83
C VAL A 193 11.14 -17.17 1.70
N ASN A 194 10.93 -17.30 3.00
CA ASN A 194 11.30 -16.26 3.96
C ASN A 194 12.06 -16.84 5.14
N HIS A 195 12.92 -16.01 5.73
CA HIS A 195 13.72 -16.36 6.89
C HIS A 195 13.91 -15.16 7.80
N GLY A 196 13.58 -15.32 9.08
CA GLY A 196 13.81 -14.32 10.11
C GLY A 196 14.67 -14.82 11.26
N GLY A 197 15.46 -13.93 11.84
CA GLY A 197 16.25 -14.22 13.03
C GLY A 197 16.62 -12.97 13.80
N SER A 198 17.04 -13.16 15.05
CA SER A 198 17.48 -12.06 15.90
C SER A 198 18.42 -12.50 17.01
N THR A 199 19.21 -11.54 17.50
CA THR A 199 19.97 -11.56 18.76
C THR A 199 19.42 -10.44 19.65
N PRO A 200 19.91 -10.25 20.89
CA PRO A 200 19.46 -9.11 21.70
C PRO A 200 19.60 -7.75 20.99
N ALA A 201 20.71 -7.51 20.30
CA ALA A 201 20.98 -6.22 19.64
C ALA A 201 20.56 -6.16 18.16
N LEU A 202 20.57 -7.28 17.44
CA LEU A 202 20.37 -7.31 15.98
C LEU A 202 19.17 -8.15 15.58
N SER A 203 18.58 -7.85 14.42
CA SER A 203 17.53 -8.66 13.79
C SER A 203 17.63 -8.59 12.28
N TRP A 204 17.22 -9.65 11.61
CA TRP A 204 17.20 -9.74 10.16
C TRP A 204 15.97 -10.51 9.70
N PHE A 205 15.39 -10.08 8.58
CA PHE A 205 14.34 -10.78 7.87
C PHE A 205 14.63 -10.71 6.38
N LEU A 206 14.56 -11.84 5.70
CA LEU A 206 14.80 -11.98 4.27
C LEU A 206 13.59 -12.67 3.65
N ALA A 207 13.15 -12.21 2.48
CA ALA A 207 12.11 -12.87 1.71
C ALA A 207 12.45 -12.83 0.22
N ALA A 208 12.12 -13.92 -0.47
CA ALA A 208 12.23 -14.06 -1.91
C ALA A 208 10.96 -14.72 -2.43
N GLU A 209 10.44 -14.23 -3.55
CA GLU A 209 9.23 -14.75 -4.17
C GLU A 209 9.35 -14.74 -5.69
N ARG A 210 8.85 -15.81 -6.32
CA ARG A 210 8.67 -15.93 -7.77
C ARG A 210 7.27 -16.50 -8.04
N MET A 211 6.56 -15.89 -8.97
CA MET A 211 5.28 -16.37 -9.49
C MET A 211 5.32 -16.34 -11.02
N ASP A 212 4.85 -17.41 -11.64
CA ASP A 212 4.77 -17.56 -13.09
C ASP A 212 3.39 -18.13 -13.44
N GLU A 213 2.75 -17.61 -14.49
CA GLU A 213 1.51 -18.17 -15.03
C GLU A 213 1.37 -17.96 -16.54
N ASN A 214 0.55 -18.79 -17.19
CA ASN A 214 0.19 -18.59 -18.60
C ASN A 214 -1.01 -17.66 -18.78
N GLY A 215 -1.75 -17.43 -17.70
CA GLY A 215 -3.01 -16.68 -17.70
C GLY A 215 -4.17 -17.45 -18.32
N TRP A 216 -5.39 -17.01 -18.02
CA TRP A 216 -6.62 -17.73 -18.41
C TRP A 216 -7.16 -17.31 -19.78
N ARG A 217 -6.81 -16.11 -20.24
CA ARG A 217 -7.11 -15.61 -21.60
C ARG A 217 -5.96 -15.93 -22.54
N ASP A 218 -6.24 -15.89 -23.83
CA ASP A 218 -5.20 -15.98 -24.84
C ASP A 218 -4.18 -14.85 -24.65
N TYR A 219 -2.91 -15.13 -24.92
CA TYR A 219 -1.81 -14.16 -24.81
C TYR A 219 -1.78 -13.42 -23.45
N SER A 220 -1.92 -14.13 -22.31
CA SER A 220 -1.92 -13.49 -20.98
C SER A 220 -0.87 -14.00 -19.96
N PRO A 221 0.37 -14.35 -20.36
CA PRO A 221 1.36 -14.82 -19.41
C PRO A 221 1.77 -13.71 -18.44
N SER A 222 2.14 -14.07 -17.22
CA SER A 222 2.63 -13.10 -16.22
C SER A 222 3.70 -13.71 -15.32
N GLU A 223 4.70 -12.89 -15.01
CA GLU A 223 5.82 -13.24 -14.15
C GLU A 223 6.03 -12.15 -13.09
N VAL A 224 6.24 -12.56 -11.83
CA VAL A 224 6.53 -11.65 -10.71
C VAL A 224 7.72 -12.20 -9.94
N GLY A 225 8.81 -11.44 -9.87
CA GLY A 225 9.97 -11.75 -9.03
C GLY A 225 10.22 -10.65 -8.01
N GLN A 226 10.34 -11.01 -6.73
CA GLN A 226 10.53 -10.06 -5.63
C GLN A 226 11.58 -10.56 -4.65
N LEU A 227 12.42 -9.64 -4.17
CA LEU A 227 13.40 -9.85 -3.12
C LEU A 227 13.26 -8.73 -2.08
N PHE A 228 13.30 -9.10 -0.81
CA PHE A 228 13.17 -8.19 0.30
C PHE A 228 14.13 -8.54 1.43
N GLY A 229 14.70 -7.51 2.06
CA GLY A 229 15.50 -7.64 3.26
C GLY A 229 15.18 -6.53 4.25
N LYS A 230 15.12 -6.87 5.54
CA LYS A 230 14.94 -5.93 6.65
C LYS A 230 15.92 -6.25 7.76
N PHE A 231 16.76 -5.30 8.11
CA PHE A 231 17.82 -5.43 9.10
C PHE A 231 17.60 -4.40 10.21
N GLY A 232 17.43 -4.86 11.43
CA GLY A 232 17.20 -4.01 12.60
C GLY A 232 18.37 -4.06 13.56
N TRP A 233 18.72 -2.90 14.12
CA TRP A 233 19.58 -2.76 15.29
C TRP A 233 18.80 -2.10 16.42
N GLN A 234 18.99 -2.57 17.64
CA GLN A 234 18.36 -2.02 18.84
C GLN A 234 19.40 -1.89 19.95
N GLY A 235 19.53 -0.67 20.48
CA GLY A 235 20.23 -0.35 21.71
C GLY A 235 19.27 -0.06 22.86
N GLU A 236 19.75 0.62 23.90
CA GLU A 236 18.94 0.97 25.08
C GLU A 236 17.89 2.03 24.75
N ALA A 237 18.28 3.13 24.11
CA ALA A 237 17.39 4.25 23.76
C ALA A 237 17.07 4.35 22.27
N SER A 238 17.75 3.58 21.42
CA SER A 238 17.70 3.75 19.96
C SER A 238 17.32 2.47 19.22
N ARG A 239 16.57 2.61 18.14
CA ARG A 239 16.29 1.55 17.17
C ARG A 239 16.56 2.07 15.77
N LEU A 240 17.25 1.29 14.94
CA LEU A 240 17.47 1.57 13.54
C LEU A 240 17.01 0.39 12.70
N THR A 241 16.37 0.65 11.57
CA THR A 241 15.88 -0.37 10.64
C THR A 241 16.23 0.01 9.21
N LEU A 242 16.99 -0.84 8.53
CA LEU A 242 17.29 -0.74 7.11
C LEU A 242 16.42 -1.73 6.34
N THR A 243 15.68 -1.27 5.35
CA THR A 243 14.94 -2.11 4.41
C THR A 243 15.55 -1.99 3.01
N ALA A 244 15.56 -3.10 2.28
CA ALA A 244 15.96 -3.18 0.89
C ALA A 244 14.93 -3.99 0.11
N SER A 245 14.52 -3.50 -1.06
CA SER A 245 13.57 -4.19 -1.93
C SER A 245 14.04 -4.15 -3.38
N HIS A 246 13.92 -5.28 -4.06
CA HIS A 246 14.15 -5.40 -5.49
C HIS A 246 13.00 -6.20 -6.09
N ALA A 247 12.43 -5.73 -7.19
CA ALA A 247 11.40 -6.48 -7.90
C ALA A 247 11.57 -6.31 -9.41
N GLU A 248 11.30 -7.38 -10.15
CA GLU A 248 11.27 -7.42 -11.60
C GLU A 248 10.03 -8.22 -12.01
N THR A 249 9.18 -7.61 -12.83
CA THR A 249 7.88 -8.16 -13.22
C THR A 249 7.65 -8.00 -14.71
N ASP A 250 6.91 -8.93 -15.28
CA ASP A 250 6.51 -8.96 -16.68
C ASP A 250 5.04 -9.38 -16.72
N LEU A 251 4.15 -8.42 -16.82
CA LEU A 251 2.71 -8.60 -16.64
C LEU A 251 1.99 -8.36 -17.95
N THR A 252 1.05 -9.23 -18.27
CA THR A 252 0.17 -9.05 -19.43
C THR A 252 -1.24 -8.76 -18.94
N GLY A 253 -1.85 -7.70 -19.47
CA GLY A 253 -3.12 -7.18 -18.99
C GLY A 253 -4.08 -6.84 -20.13
N ASN A 254 -4.63 -7.86 -20.81
CA ASN A 254 -5.41 -7.77 -22.06
C ASN A 254 -6.74 -6.98 -22.02
N GLY A 255 -6.93 -6.11 -21.03
CA GLY A 255 -8.00 -5.12 -21.00
C GLY A 255 -9.42 -5.69 -21.08
N LEU A 256 -10.32 -4.85 -21.60
CA LEU A 256 -11.73 -5.15 -21.79
C LEU A 256 -11.97 -5.96 -23.08
N LEU A 257 -13.14 -6.59 -23.15
CA LEU A 257 -13.59 -7.35 -24.32
C LEU A 257 -15.04 -6.95 -24.64
N PRO A 258 -15.41 -6.63 -25.89
CA PRO A 258 -16.79 -6.38 -26.27
C PRO A 258 -17.70 -7.56 -25.90
N GLU A 259 -18.93 -7.28 -25.47
CA GLU A 259 -19.87 -8.33 -25.03
C GLU A 259 -20.12 -9.40 -26.10
N SER A 260 -20.17 -8.99 -27.37
CA SER A 260 -20.32 -9.90 -28.51
C SER A 260 -19.15 -10.88 -28.64
N MET A 261 -17.92 -10.41 -28.45
CA MET A 261 -16.72 -11.26 -28.46
C MET A 261 -16.68 -12.16 -27.22
N TYR A 262 -16.99 -11.61 -26.04
CA TYR A 262 -17.04 -12.38 -24.79
C TYR A 262 -18.09 -13.51 -24.82
N ALA A 263 -19.25 -13.26 -25.44
CA ALA A 263 -20.28 -14.26 -25.61
C ALA A 263 -19.88 -15.39 -26.57
N ALA A 264 -19.05 -15.08 -27.57
CA ALA A 264 -18.52 -16.06 -28.53
C ALA A 264 -17.37 -16.88 -27.95
N ASP A 265 -16.41 -16.21 -27.32
CA ASP A 265 -15.27 -16.83 -26.65
C ASP A 265 -14.82 -15.97 -25.45
N ARG A 266 -14.90 -16.57 -24.26
CA ARG A 266 -14.50 -15.89 -23.02
C ARG A 266 -13.00 -15.70 -22.90
N ASN A 267 -12.21 -16.54 -23.57
CA ASN A 267 -10.75 -16.50 -23.49
C ASN A 267 -10.13 -15.49 -24.46
N ALA A 268 -10.91 -15.01 -25.44
CA ALA A 268 -10.43 -14.11 -26.47
C ALA A 268 -9.88 -12.78 -25.92
N VAL A 269 -9.02 -12.14 -26.71
CA VAL A 269 -8.49 -10.80 -26.50
C VAL A 269 -9.04 -9.82 -27.52
N PHE A 270 -9.20 -8.55 -27.12
CA PHE A 270 -9.65 -7.55 -28.09
C PHE A 270 -8.52 -7.21 -29.06
N THR A 271 -7.34 -6.85 -28.56
CA THR A 271 -6.11 -6.73 -29.34
C THR A 271 -4.91 -7.12 -28.47
N HIS A 272 -3.76 -7.38 -29.09
CA HIS A 272 -2.53 -7.71 -28.38
C HIS A 272 -1.29 -7.22 -29.16
N PRO A 273 -0.10 -7.06 -28.52
CA PRO A 273 0.23 -7.30 -27.11
C PRO A 273 -0.40 -6.29 -26.14
N ASP A 274 -0.44 -6.59 -24.84
CA ASP A 274 -0.74 -5.59 -23.79
C ASP A 274 0.12 -5.90 -22.56
N ASN A 275 1.36 -5.43 -22.61
CA ASN A 275 2.42 -5.87 -21.72
C ASN A 275 3.00 -4.71 -20.91
N THR A 276 3.17 -4.91 -19.60
CA THR A 276 3.80 -3.98 -18.68
C THR A 276 4.93 -4.67 -17.93
N ARG A 277 6.15 -4.13 -18.06
CA ARG A 277 7.33 -4.60 -17.33
C ARG A 277 7.77 -3.55 -16.32
N ASN A 278 7.85 -3.93 -15.05
CA ASN A 278 8.34 -3.07 -13.99
C ASN A 278 9.65 -3.57 -13.39
N ARG A 279 10.49 -2.63 -12.96
CA ARG A 279 11.71 -2.90 -12.21
C ARG A 279 11.85 -1.91 -11.06
N LEU A 280 12.02 -2.42 -9.84
CA LEU A 280 12.20 -1.64 -8.62
C LEU A 280 13.57 -1.89 -8.00
N GLN A 281 14.20 -0.82 -7.52
CA GLN A 281 15.20 -0.85 -6.46
C GLN A 281 14.82 0.16 -5.38
N GLN A 282 14.77 -0.26 -4.12
CA GLN A 282 14.45 0.61 -2.99
C GLN A 282 15.35 0.32 -1.79
N LEU A 283 15.77 1.40 -1.12
CA LEU A 283 16.42 1.37 0.19
C LEU A 283 15.73 2.38 1.11
N ALA A 284 15.48 2.01 2.36
CA ALA A 284 15.01 2.95 3.36
C ALA A 284 15.63 2.69 4.73
N LEU A 285 16.04 3.74 5.40
CA LEU A 285 16.57 3.72 6.76
C LEU A 285 15.62 4.49 7.66
N THR A 286 15.11 3.82 8.68
CA THR A 286 14.21 4.39 9.68
C THR A 286 14.85 4.28 11.05
N GLY A 287 14.74 5.33 11.86
CA GLY A 287 15.32 5.40 13.19
C GLY A 287 14.36 5.96 14.22
N GLU A 288 14.46 5.44 15.43
CA GLU A 288 13.78 5.90 16.64
C GLU A 288 14.84 6.15 17.72
N HIS A 289 14.69 7.24 18.48
CA HIS A 289 15.58 7.54 19.59
C HIS A 289 14.82 8.24 20.73
N TRP A 290 14.90 7.69 21.93
CA TRP A 290 14.40 8.33 23.15
C TRP A 290 15.45 9.32 23.68
N LEU A 291 15.07 10.59 23.78
CA LEU A 291 15.89 11.65 24.38
C LEU A 291 15.81 11.65 25.92
N GLY A 292 14.81 10.96 26.46
CA GLY A 292 14.52 10.78 27.88
C GLY A 292 13.22 10.00 28.02
N ASP A 293 12.57 10.08 29.19
CA ASP A 293 11.36 9.29 29.47
C ASP A 293 10.10 9.78 28.74
N ALA A 294 10.12 11.04 28.27
CA ALA A 294 8.94 11.71 27.73
C ALA A 294 9.13 12.19 26.28
N ASP A 295 10.33 12.18 25.73
CA ASP A 295 10.63 12.79 24.44
C ASP A 295 11.27 11.76 23.49
N GLN A 296 10.67 11.56 22.31
CA GLN A 296 11.12 10.61 21.30
C GLN A 296 11.32 11.30 19.95
N LEU A 297 12.40 10.97 19.27
CA LEU A 297 12.66 11.33 17.88
C LEU A 297 12.40 10.13 16.97
N GLY A 298 11.69 10.35 15.87
CA GLY A 298 11.51 9.39 14.78
C GLY A 298 11.99 10.01 13.47
N ALA A 299 12.76 9.27 12.69
CA ALA A 299 13.25 9.74 11.39
C ALA A 299 13.19 8.63 10.35
N SER A 300 12.95 8.98 9.09
CA SER A 300 13.11 8.07 7.97
C SER A 300 13.75 8.78 6.79
N VAL A 301 14.56 8.04 6.03
CA VAL A 301 15.09 8.48 4.73
C VAL A 301 14.99 7.32 3.77
N TYR A 302 14.68 7.61 2.51
CA TYR A 302 14.55 6.58 1.49
C TYR A 302 15.07 7.03 0.13
N TRP A 303 15.44 6.03 -0.66
CA TRP A 303 15.76 6.15 -2.07
C TRP A 303 15.00 5.05 -2.82
N ARG A 304 14.33 5.42 -3.91
CA ARG A 304 13.54 4.51 -4.74
C ARG A 304 13.82 4.80 -6.20
N LYS A 305 14.04 3.76 -7.00
CA LYS A 305 14.18 3.83 -8.45
C LYS A 305 13.25 2.83 -9.11
N VAL A 306 12.39 3.32 -9.99
CA VAL A 306 11.41 2.51 -10.72
C VAL A 306 11.58 2.74 -12.21
N GLY A 307 11.64 1.66 -12.97
CA GLY A 307 11.56 1.68 -14.43
C GLY A 307 10.33 0.90 -14.87
N THR A 308 9.46 1.53 -15.64
CA THR A 308 8.27 0.92 -16.23
C THR A 308 8.36 1.00 -17.74
N ARG A 309 8.07 -0.10 -18.44
CA ARG A 309 7.96 -0.15 -19.89
C ARG A 309 6.65 -0.82 -20.28
N THR A 310 5.92 -0.22 -21.21
CA THR A 310 4.70 -0.83 -21.76
C THR A 310 4.85 -1.08 -23.26
N LEU A 311 4.14 -2.08 -23.76
CA LEU A 311 3.97 -2.35 -25.18
C LEU A 311 2.53 -2.81 -25.39
N ASN A 312 1.75 -1.97 -26.06
CA ASN A 312 0.32 -2.17 -26.28
C ASN A 312 0.06 -2.16 -27.79
N GLY A 313 -0.68 -3.17 -28.26
CA GLY A 313 -1.17 -3.27 -29.62
C GLY A 313 -2.65 -2.98 -29.62
N ASP A 314 -3.02 -1.85 -30.20
CA ASP A 314 -4.39 -1.38 -30.25
C ASP A 314 -4.91 -1.46 -31.68
N GLY A 315 -6.22 -1.69 -31.82
CA GLY A 315 -6.88 -1.48 -33.09
C GLY A 315 -6.87 0.01 -33.36
N ASN A 316 -6.36 0.42 -34.52
CA ASN A 316 -6.44 1.80 -34.95
C ASN A 316 -7.72 1.94 -35.77
N ASP A 317 -8.68 2.69 -35.26
CA ASP A 317 -9.94 2.98 -35.93
C ASP A 317 -10.04 4.48 -36.21
N GLU A 318 -9.12 5.02 -37.01
CA GLU A 318 -9.48 6.18 -37.83
C GLU A 318 -10.84 5.85 -38.48
N TYR A 319 -11.88 6.52 -37.97
CA TYR A 319 -13.29 6.22 -38.22
C TYR A 319 -13.68 6.70 -39.63
N ASP A 320 -12.90 6.33 -40.65
CA ASP A 320 -13.20 6.64 -42.04
C ASP A 320 -12.51 5.66 -43.01
N ASN A 321 -13.33 4.75 -43.55
CA ASN A 321 -13.22 4.17 -44.89
C ASN A 321 -11.94 3.41 -45.31
N ALA A 322 -11.01 3.08 -44.41
CA ALA A 322 -9.93 2.15 -44.73
C ALA A 322 -10.48 0.72 -44.95
N PRO A 323 -10.13 0.05 -46.07
CA PRO A 323 -10.67 -1.28 -46.39
C PRO A 323 -10.14 -2.42 -45.50
N ASP A 324 -9.04 -2.20 -44.78
CA ASP A 324 -8.39 -3.18 -43.90
C ASP A 324 -8.30 -2.64 -42.45
N PRO A 325 -8.43 -3.49 -41.42
CA PRO A 325 -8.29 -3.08 -40.03
C PRO A 325 -6.84 -2.66 -39.74
N SER A 326 -6.61 -1.37 -39.46
CA SER A 326 -5.31 -0.88 -39.03
C SER A 326 -5.08 -1.15 -37.54
N GLY A 327 -3.81 -1.20 -37.16
CA GLY A 327 -3.36 -1.39 -35.79
C GLY A 327 -2.21 -0.46 -35.47
N VAL A 328 -1.99 -0.19 -34.19
CA VAL A 328 -0.89 0.65 -33.72
C VAL A 328 -0.20 -0.01 -32.53
N LEU A 329 1.13 -0.01 -32.54
CA LEU A 329 1.94 -0.43 -31.39
C LEU A 329 2.37 0.81 -30.59
N ASN A 330 1.75 0.99 -29.44
CA ASN A 330 2.07 2.02 -28.46
C ASN A 330 3.14 1.52 -27.48
N ARG A 331 4.23 2.27 -27.33
CA ARG A 331 5.28 1.98 -26.35
C ARG A 331 5.43 3.14 -25.40
N THR A 332 5.46 2.85 -24.10
CA THR A 332 5.87 3.85 -23.11
C THR A 332 7.07 3.38 -22.32
N ARG A 333 7.88 4.33 -21.88
CA ARG A 333 8.98 4.09 -20.94
C ARG A 333 9.02 5.22 -19.93
N THR A 334 8.94 4.86 -18.65
CA THR A 334 9.07 5.80 -17.54
C THR A 334 10.20 5.35 -16.63
N ASP A 335 11.27 6.14 -16.54
CA ASP A 335 12.35 5.95 -15.58
C ASP A 335 12.23 7.01 -14.48
N GLN A 336 12.04 6.59 -13.22
CA GLN A 336 11.81 7.48 -12.08
C GLN A 336 12.79 7.23 -10.94
N ILE A 337 13.21 8.31 -10.28
CA ILE A 337 13.99 8.28 -9.04
C ILE A 337 13.32 9.19 -8.02
N ALA A 338 13.00 8.64 -6.86
CA ALA A 338 12.47 9.36 -5.71
C ALA A 338 13.45 9.29 -4.53
N LEU A 339 13.63 10.42 -3.87
CA LEU A 339 14.32 10.55 -2.59
C LEU A 339 13.43 11.32 -1.64
N GLY A 340 13.29 10.84 -0.42
CA GLY A 340 12.52 11.54 0.58
C GLY A 340 12.97 11.22 1.99
N GLY A 341 12.47 12.00 2.93
CA GLY A 341 12.71 11.75 4.33
C GLY A 341 11.82 12.60 5.22
N GLY A 342 11.66 12.14 6.46
CA GLY A 342 10.89 12.80 7.48
C GLY A 342 11.59 12.76 8.82
N LEU A 343 11.31 13.77 9.64
CA LEU A 343 11.73 13.85 11.03
C LEU A 343 10.51 14.25 11.85
N GLN A 344 10.32 13.58 12.98
CA GLN A 344 9.34 13.96 13.97
C GLN A 344 9.91 13.89 15.38
N TRP A 345 9.41 14.77 16.22
CA TRP A 345 9.60 14.76 17.66
C TRP A 345 8.24 14.61 18.31
N THR A 346 8.11 13.65 19.21
CA THR A 346 6.91 13.40 20.01
C THR A 346 7.23 13.57 21.48
N ARG A 347 6.41 14.35 22.18
CA ARG A 347 6.43 14.52 23.63
C ARG A 347 5.21 13.85 24.27
N TYR A 348 5.46 12.90 25.15
CA TYR A 348 4.48 12.18 25.95
C TYR A 348 4.35 12.87 27.31
N GLY A 349 3.31 13.68 27.46
CA GLY A 349 2.90 14.25 28.74
C GLY A 349 1.77 13.47 29.40
N GLU A 350 1.39 13.87 30.62
CA GLU A 350 0.29 13.19 31.36
C GLU A 350 -1.06 13.28 30.64
N ARG A 351 -1.32 14.41 29.99
CA ARG A 351 -2.57 14.65 29.25
C ARG A 351 -2.38 14.85 27.76
N HIS A 352 -1.17 15.20 27.33
CA HIS A 352 -0.88 15.61 25.95
C HIS A 352 0.07 14.63 25.29
N GLN A 353 -0.18 14.30 24.04
CA GLN A 353 0.78 13.65 23.16
C GLN A 353 1.02 14.58 21.98
N LEU A 354 2.00 15.47 22.15
CA LEU A 354 2.31 16.53 21.18
C LEU A 354 3.38 16.01 20.21
N THR A 355 3.13 16.15 18.92
CA THR A 355 4.08 15.81 17.86
C THR A 355 4.30 17.00 16.95
N LEU A 356 5.57 17.28 16.65
CA LEU A 356 6.00 18.20 15.62
C LEU A 356 6.82 17.43 14.60
N GLY A 357 6.62 17.69 13.31
CA GLY A 357 7.41 17.03 12.30
C GLY A 357 7.52 17.80 11.00
N ALA A 358 8.46 17.34 10.19
CA ALA A 358 8.76 17.86 8.87
C ALA A 358 9.02 16.71 7.92
N SER A 359 8.69 16.88 6.64
CA SER A 359 9.13 15.96 5.59
C SER A 359 9.51 16.69 4.32
N HIS A 360 10.36 16.06 3.53
CA HIS A 360 10.75 16.55 2.22
C HIS A 360 10.84 15.38 1.25
N ASP A 361 10.15 15.50 0.12
CA ASP A 361 10.05 14.47 -0.91
C ASP A 361 10.40 15.08 -2.26
N ARG A 362 11.24 14.37 -3.03
CA ARG A 362 11.67 14.78 -4.37
C ARG A 362 11.58 13.61 -5.32
N SER A 363 10.90 13.81 -6.44
CA SER A 363 10.86 12.88 -7.56
C SER A 363 11.39 13.51 -8.83
N ARG A 364 12.03 12.70 -9.67
CA ARG A 364 12.34 13.00 -11.07
C ARG A 364 11.90 11.83 -11.92
N ALA A 365 11.23 12.11 -13.03
CA ALA A 365 10.76 11.13 -13.98
C ALA A 365 11.16 11.56 -15.40
N ALA A 366 11.57 10.60 -16.21
CA ALA A 366 11.73 10.78 -17.65
C ALA A 366 10.76 9.82 -18.35
N PHE A 367 9.78 10.39 -19.05
CA PHE A 367 8.75 9.68 -19.80
C PHE A 367 9.04 9.77 -21.29
N ARG A 368 8.87 8.66 -21.99
CA ARG A 368 8.87 8.60 -23.46
C ARG A 368 7.70 7.78 -23.94
N GLN A 369 7.10 8.20 -25.03
CA GLN A 369 6.06 7.48 -25.74
C GLN A 369 6.38 7.48 -27.22
N SER A 370 6.23 6.31 -27.84
CA SER A 370 6.30 6.15 -29.29
C SER A 370 5.15 5.30 -29.78
N GLU A 371 4.83 5.49 -31.05
CA GLU A 371 3.84 4.72 -31.77
C GLU A 371 4.46 4.13 -33.04
N GLN A 372 3.85 3.08 -33.55
CA GLN A 372 4.30 2.43 -34.77
C GLN A 372 3.08 1.81 -35.45
N GLU A 373 2.75 2.33 -36.63
CA GLU A 373 1.60 1.86 -37.39
C GLU A 373 1.84 0.47 -37.99
N GLY A 374 0.73 -0.23 -38.19
CA GLY A 374 0.72 -1.59 -38.70
C GLY A 374 -0.67 -2.09 -39.06
N SER A 375 -0.73 -3.37 -39.41
CA SER A 375 -1.98 -4.07 -39.72
C SER A 375 -2.40 -5.00 -38.58
N LEU A 376 -3.71 -5.12 -38.38
CA LEU A 376 -4.27 -6.07 -37.44
C LEU A 376 -4.29 -7.47 -38.05
N THR A 377 -3.61 -8.43 -37.41
CA THR A 377 -3.56 -9.82 -37.86
C THR A 377 -4.89 -10.55 -37.59
N ALA A 378 -5.04 -11.75 -38.18
CA ALA A 378 -6.21 -12.60 -37.96
C ALA A 378 -6.41 -13.02 -36.48
N THR A 379 -5.33 -13.04 -35.68
CA THR A 379 -5.39 -13.30 -34.23
C THR A 379 -5.54 -12.02 -33.41
N ARG A 380 -5.78 -10.88 -34.07
CA ARG A 380 -5.92 -9.55 -33.48
C ARG A 380 -4.65 -9.03 -32.80
N GLY A 381 -3.49 -9.49 -33.28
CA GLY A 381 -2.20 -8.89 -32.95
C GLY A 381 -1.87 -7.75 -33.92
N VAL A 382 -1.01 -6.81 -33.53
CA VAL A 382 -0.53 -5.77 -34.46
C VAL A 382 0.79 -6.18 -35.08
N SER A 383 0.85 -6.20 -36.41
CA SER A 383 2.08 -6.39 -37.19
C SER A 383 2.56 -5.02 -37.69
N PRO A 384 3.74 -4.53 -37.27
CA PRO A 384 4.21 -3.21 -37.68
C PRO A 384 4.53 -3.18 -39.17
N GLU A 385 4.16 -2.09 -39.83
CA GLU A 385 4.39 -1.85 -41.26
C GLU A 385 5.18 -0.55 -41.52
N GLU A 386 5.19 0.35 -40.54
CA GLU A 386 5.92 1.62 -40.60
C GLU A 386 7.06 1.70 -39.58
N ASP A 387 7.84 2.78 -39.67
CA ASP A 387 8.88 3.09 -38.71
C ASP A 387 8.27 3.56 -37.37
N GLU A 388 8.99 3.34 -36.26
CA GLU A 388 8.56 3.82 -34.95
C GLU A 388 8.76 5.33 -34.84
N GLU A 389 7.68 6.06 -34.52
CA GLU A 389 7.67 7.51 -34.36
C GLU A 389 7.56 7.91 -32.89
N LEU A 390 8.31 8.93 -32.48
CA LEU A 390 8.31 9.42 -31.12
C LEU A 390 7.15 10.41 -30.93
N ALA A 391 6.12 9.99 -30.19
CA ALA A 391 4.94 10.80 -29.90
C ALA A 391 5.14 11.77 -28.72
N ASN A 392 5.89 11.38 -27.67
CA ASN A 392 6.17 12.25 -26.52
C ASN A 392 7.52 11.99 -25.85
N HIS A 393 8.09 13.04 -25.26
CA HIS A 393 9.27 12.96 -24.40
C HIS A 393 9.22 14.05 -23.32
N LEU A 394 8.94 13.67 -22.07
CA LEU A 394 8.65 14.60 -20.98
C LEU A 394 9.52 14.31 -19.75
N ASP A 395 10.23 15.32 -19.27
CA ASP A 395 10.96 15.28 -17.99
C ASP A 395 10.12 15.94 -16.89
N GLY A 396 9.61 15.14 -15.95
CA GLY A 396 8.84 15.60 -14.79
C GLY A 396 9.70 15.71 -13.52
N ARG A 397 9.50 16.77 -12.72
CA ARG A 397 10.15 16.93 -11.42
C ARG A 397 9.17 17.44 -10.37
N THR A 398 9.04 16.71 -9.28
CA THR A 398 8.18 17.09 -8.16
C THR A 398 9.01 17.29 -6.90
N ARG A 399 8.72 18.35 -6.14
CA ARG A 399 9.30 18.58 -4.81
C ARG A 399 8.21 19.00 -3.85
N THR A 400 8.13 18.34 -2.71
CA THR A 400 7.21 18.72 -1.64
C THR A 400 7.98 18.88 -0.35
N THR A 401 7.78 20.01 0.32
CA THR A 401 8.22 20.21 1.71
C THR A 401 6.98 20.40 2.57
N SER A 402 6.95 19.74 3.72
CA SER A 402 5.85 19.83 4.66
C SER A 402 6.31 20.06 6.08
N LEU A 403 5.47 20.75 6.84
CA LEU A 403 5.56 20.88 8.29
C LEU A 403 4.23 20.46 8.89
N PHE A 404 4.25 19.71 9.99
CA PHE A 404 3.02 19.28 10.65
C PHE A 404 3.14 19.34 12.17
N VAL A 405 1.97 19.51 12.79
CA VAL A 405 1.76 19.45 14.24
C VAL A 405 0.54 18.58 14.51
N SER A 406 0.61 17.80 15.58
CA SER A 406 -0.50 17.01 16.10
C SER A 406 -0.47 17.07 17.62
N ASP A 407 -1.62 17.20 18.26
CA ASP A 407 -1.75 16.97 19.71
C ASP A 407 -2.99 16.12 19.97
N THR A 408 -2.82 15.06 20.76
CA THR A 408 -3.94 14.31 21.34
C THR A 408 -4.00 14.58 22.82
N VAL A 409 -5.05 15.28 23.25
CA VAL A 409 -5.29 15.68 24.63
C VAL A 409 -6.36 14.81 25.29
N ALA A 410 -6.03 14.23 26.44
CA ALA A 410 -6.97 13.58 27.34
C ALA A 410 -7.73 14.67 28.13
N LEU A 411 -8.95 14.99 27.67
CA LEU A 411 -9.85 15.90 28.37
C LEU A 411 -10.35 15.27 29.68
N THR A 412 -10.59 13.96 29.63
CA THR A 412 -10.82 13.08 30.78
C THR A 412 -10.11 11.74 30.54
N PRO A 413 -10.06 10.79 31.49
CA PRO A 413 -9.49 9.46 31.26
C PRO A 413 -10.15 8.65 30.13
N THR A 414 -11.37 9.02 29.71
CA THR A 414 -12.12 8.32 28.66
C THR A 414 -12.51 9.20 27.47
N LEU A 415 -12.16 10.50 27.50
CA LEU A 415 -12.50 11.47 26.46
C LEU A 415 -11.23 12.12 25.93
N HIS A 416 -10.96 11.91 24.64
CA HIS A 416 -9.77 12.40 23.96
C HIS A 416 -10.16 13.31 22.80
N LEU A 417 -9.45 14.42 22.68
CA LEU A 417 -9.51 15.34 21.55
C LEU A 417 -8.19 15.27 20.79
N SER A 418 -8.25 15.04 19.49
CA SER A 418 -7.09 15.09 18.61
C SER A 418 -7.22 16.27 17.65
N ALA A 419 -6.19 17.11 17.59
CA ALA A 419 -6.11 18.23 16.65
C ALA A 419 -4.79 18.15 15.90
N SER A 420 -4.81 18.32 14.59
CA SER A 420 -3.60 18.37 13.78
C SER A 420 -3.71 19.34 12.62
N ALA A 421 -2.55 19.77 12.12
CA ALA A 421 -2.46 20.58 10.93
C ALA A 421 -1.19 20.25 10.17
N ARG A 422 -1.26 20.25 8.84
CA ARG A 422 -0.10 20.09 7.97
C ARG A 422 -0.06 21.16 6.90
N TYR A 423 1.05 21.88 6.83
CA TYR A 423 1.38 22.75 5.70
C TYR A 423 2.13 21.95 4.64
N ASN A 424 1.72 22.09 3.38
CA ASN A 424 2.38 21.52 2.21
C ASN A 424 2.78 22.65 1.26
N HIS A 425 4.03 22.63 0.80
CA HIS A 425 4.53 23.43 -0.32
C HIS A 425 5.06 22.48 -1.40
N THR A 426 4.33 22.39 -2.52
CA THR A 426 4.65 21.48 -3.63
C THR A 426 4.97 22.28 -4.89
N ARG A 427 6.11 21.97 -5.53
CA ARG A 427 6.47 22.51 -6.84
C ARG A 427 6.62 21.39 -7.84
N VAL A 428 5.99 21.53 -9.01
CA VAL A 428 6.00 20.57 -10.11
C VAL A 428 6.52 21.27 -11.36
N ILE A 429 7.57 20.71 -11.95
CA ILE A 429 8.20 21.24 -13.17
C ILE A 429 8.14 20.18 -14.25
N ASN A 430 7.65 20.56 -15.41
CA ASN A 430 7.67 19.77 -16.63
C ASN A 430 8.62 20.42 -17.63
N VAL A 431 9.39 19.58 -18.33
CA VAL A 431 10.22 20.01 -19.45
C VAL A 431 9.96 19.08 -20.63
N ASP A 432 9.39 19.61 -21.69
CA ASP A 432 9.22 18.96 -22.98
C ASP A 432 10.59 18.80 -23.66
N ARG A 433 10.87 17.58 -24.10
CA ARG A 433 12.10 17.20 -24.79
C ARG A 433 11.86 16.83 -26.24
N LEU A 434 10.59 16.76 -26.66
CA LEU A 434 10.20 16.54 -28.04
C LEU A 434 10.10 17.89 -28.75
N ASP A 435 9.34 18.85 -28.19
CA ASP A 435 9.19 20.19 -28.75
C ASP A 435 9.83 21.26 -27.84
N PRO A 436 10.94 21.90 -28.28
CA PRO A 436 11.58 22.97 -27.52
C PRO A 436 10.90 24.34 -27.69
N THR A 437 9.87 24.47 -28.55
CA THR A 437 9.21 25.73 -28.88
C THR A 437 7.76 25.75 -28.43
N PRO A 438 7.33 26.78 -27.66
CA PRO A 438 5.93 26.90 -27.28
C PRO A 438 4.97 27.09 -28.47
N PRO A 439 3.72 26.62 -28.38
CA PRO A 439 3.13 25.98 -27.20
C PRO A 439 3.62 24.51 -27.07
N ASN A 440 4.11 24.10 -25.89
CA ASN A 440 4.66 22.77 -25.62
C ASN A 440 4.24 22.28 -24.21
N LEU A 441 4.76 21.13 -23.76
CA LEU A 441 4.41 20.56 -22.44
C LEU A 441 5.23 21.14 -21.26
N ASP A 442 5.95 22.26 -21.46
CA ASP A 442 6.73 22.90 -20.38
C ASP A 442 5.81 23.53 -19.31
N GLY A 443 6.23 23.48 -18.06
CA GLY A 443 5.50 24.15 -16.98
C GLY A 443 6.22 24.20 -15.65
N ASP A 444 5.89 25.21 -14.83
CA ASP A 444 6.44 25.40 -13.49
C ASP A 444 5.35 25.87 -12.54
N PHE A 445 4.83 24.93 -11.75
CA PHE A 445 3.65 25.12 -10.93
C PHE A 445 4.01 25.01 -9.45
N THR A 446 3.47 25.91 -8.64
CA THR A 446 3.64 25.89 -7.18
C THR A 446 2.28 25.88 -6.50
N TYR A 447 2.11 24.99 -5.52
CA TYR A 447 0.91 24.79 -4.74
C TYR A 447 1.24 24.86 -3.25
N GLU A 448 0.48 25.64 -2.50
CA GLU A 448 0.61 25.78 -1.06
C GLU A 448 -0.74 25.52 -0.39
N ARG A 449 -0.73 24.79 0.74
CA ARG A 449 -1.95 24.58 1.52
C ARG A 449 -1.68 24.17 2.97
N VAL A 450 -2.50 24.68 3.88
CA VAL A 450 -2.65 24.11 5.24
C VAL A 450 -3.88 23.20 5.28
N ASN A 451 -3.69 22.00 5.78
CA ASN A 451 -4.72 20.97 5.93
C ASN A 451 -4.98 20.71 7.43
N PRO A 452 -6.12 21.16 7.98
CA PRO A 452 -6.48 20.90 9.37
C PRO A 452 -7.18 19.55 9.58
N ALA A 453 -7.11 19.04 10.81
CA ALA A 453 -7.99 17.98 11.29
C ALA A 453 -8.32 18.18 12.78
N LEU A 454 -9.54 17.81 13.16
CA LEU A 454 -10.05 17.86 14.52
C LEU A 454 -10.97 16.65 14.74
N GLY A 455 -10.77 15.92 15.82
CA GLY A 455 -11.58 14.75 16.15
C GLY A 455 -11.71 14.50 17.63
N LEU A 456 -12.79 13.85 18.02
CA LEU A 456 -13.13 13.49 19.38
C LEU A 456 -13.32 11.97 19.45
N SER A 457 -12.76 11.33 20.47
CA SER A 457 -13.02 9.93 20.79
C SER A 457 -13.46 9.82 22.24
N TRP A 458 -14.60 9.17 22.49
CA TRP A 458 -15.20 9.01 23.81
C TRP A 458 -15.49 7.55 24.10
N GLN A 459 -14.70 6.96 25.01
CA GLN A 459 -14.93 5.63 25.55
C GLN A 459 -16.04 5.69 26.60
N LEU A 460 -17.29 5.57 26.15
CA LEU A 460 -18.48 5.51 27.02
C LEU A 460 -18.41 4.32 28.00
N ARG A 461 -17.93 3.18 27.50
CA ARG A 461 -17.73 1.93 28.24
C ARG A 461 -16.49 1.23 27.69
N PRO A 462 -15.86 0.30 28.43
CA PRO A 462 -14.73 -0.47 27.90
C PRO A 462 -15.03 -1.22 26.58
N THR A 463 -16.31 -1.53 26.32
CA THR A 463 -16.77 -2.21 25.11
C THR A 463 -17.43 -1.30 24.08
N LEU A 464 -17.51 0.02 24.32
CA LEU A 464 -18.18 0.98 23.46
C LEU A 464 -17.47 2.33 23.44
N THR A 465 -16.97 2.68 22.25
CA THR A 465 -16.30 3.95 21.96
C THR A 465 -17.07 4.68 20.86
N LEU A 466 -17.45 5.93 21.12
CA LEU A 466 -17.94 6.87 20.12
C LEU A 466 -16.77 7.65 19.54
N TYR A 467 -16.81 7.96 18.26
CA TYR A 467 -15.86 8.89 17.65
C TYR A 467 -16.54 9.79 16.62
N GLY A 468 -15.92 10.94 16.38
CA GLY A 468 -16.26 11.79 15.26
C GLY A 468 -15.14 12.76 14.94
N GLY A 469 -15.04 13.17 13.68
CA GLY A 469 -13.98 14.05 13.25
C GLY A 469 -14.22 14.73 11.92
N TYR A 470 -13.46 15.81 11.73
CA TYR A 470 -13.34 16.56 10.50
C TYR A 470 -11.86 16.58 10.09
N ASN A 471 -11.56 16.36 8.82
CA ASN A 471 -10.21 16.53 8.29
C ASN A 471 -10.24 16.99 6.84
N GLU A 472 -9.20 17.73 6.46
CA GLU A 472 -8.94 18.13 5.08
C GLU A 472 -7.63 17.52 4.59
N GLY A 473 -7.57 17.22 3.29
CA GLY A 473 -6.36 16.79 2.61
C GLY A 473 -6.31 17.37 1.20
N ASN A 474 -5.11 17.39 0.61
CA ASN A 474 -4.92 17.90 -0.74
C ASN A 474 -4.02 17.03 -1.60
N ARG A 475 -4.21 17.18 -2.92
CA ARG A 475 -3.39 16.59 -3.97
C ARG A 475 -2.99 17.67 -4.97
N ALA A 476 -1.69 17.94 -5.05
CA ALA A 476 -1.17 18.73 -6.15
C ALA A 476 -1.20 17.87 -7.43
N PRO A 477 -1.54 18.44 -8.60
CA PRO A 477 -1.48 17.71 -9.85
C PRO A 477 -0.07 17.19 -10.15
N THR A 478 0.02 16.04 -10.80
CA THR A 478 1.28 15.38 -11.13
C THR A 478 1.90 15.93 -12.41
N PRO A 479 3.18 15.63 -12.70
CA PRO A 479 3.79 15.96 -13.98
C PRO A 479 2.97 15.54 -15.20
N ILE A 480 2.42 14.31 -15.22
CA ILE A 480 1.66 13.86 -16.39
C ILE A 480 0.34 14.64 -16.55
N GLU A 481 -0.36 14.94 -15.46
CA GLU A 481 -1.60 15.73 -15.50
C GLU A 481 -1.35 17.15 -15.98
N LEU A 482 -0.27 17.77 -15.50
CA LEU A 482 0.10 19.14 -15.87
C LEU A 482 0.69 19.24 -17.28
N GLY A 483 1.25 18.14 -17.81
CA GLY A 483 1.62 18.06 -19.22
C GLY A 483 0.41 18.22 -20.13
N CYS A 484 -0.77 17.77 -19.67
CA CYS A 484 -2.02 17.91 -20.39
C CYS A 484 -2.86 19.13 -19.96
N ALA A 485 -2.27 20.11 -19.25
CA ALA A 485 -3.01 21.25 -18.71
C ALA A 485 -2.92 22.53 -19.58
N ASP A 486 -2.38 22.45 -20.80
CA ASP A 486 -2.32 23.60 -21.72
C ASP A 486 -3.59 23.66 -22.59
N PRO A 487 -4.43 24.70 -22.47
CA PRO A 487 -5.66 24.81 -23.26
C PRO A 487 -5.40 25.09 -24.75
N ALA A 488 -4.18 25.49 -25.13
CA ALA A 488 -3.78 25.70 -26.51
C ALA A 488 -3.22 24.42 -27.16
N ASN A 489 -2.95 23.37 -26.38
CA ASN A 489 -2.37 22.12 -26.86
C ASN A 489 -3.21 20.90 -26.45
N PRO A 490 -3.75 20.12 -27.41
CA PRO A 490 -4.45 18.89 -27.08
C PRO A 490 -3.51 17.91 -26.34
N CYS A 491 -4.04 17.22 -25.33
CA CYS A 491 -3.29 16.24 -24.54
C CYS A 491 -2.81 15.09 -25.44
N THR A 492 -1.49 14.94 -25.55
CA THR A 492 -0.84 13.86 -26.29
C THR A 492 -0.44 12.70 -25.38
N LEU A 493 -0.61 12.83 -24.05
CA LEU A 493 -0.29 11.79 -23.06
C LEU A 493 -1.48 10.84 -22.84
N PRO A 494 -1.26 9.60 -22.33
CA PRO A 494 -2.27 8.53 -22.31
C PRO A 494 -3.67 8.85 -21.74
N ASN A 495 -4.64 8.15 -22.34
CA ASN A 495 -6.10 8.31 -22.51
C ASN A 495 -7.02 8.80 -21.36
N ALA A 496 -6.56 9.02 -20.13
CA ALA A 496 -7.46 9.42 -19.03
C ALA A 496 -7.40 10.92 -18.70
N LEU A 497 -6.53 11.68 -19.38
CA LEU A 497 -6.29 13.09 -19.09
C LEU A 497 -6.95 13.95 -20.17
N ALA A 498 -7.92 14.77 -19.78
CA ALA A 498 -8.48 15.79 -20.65
C ALA A 498 -7.63 17.06 -20.60
N ALA A 499 -7.60 17.83 -21.70
CA ALA A 499 -6.99 19.15 -21.72
C ALA A 499 -7.73 20.10 -20.74
N ASP A 500 -7.09 20.48 -19.64
CA ASP A 500 -7.68 21.40 -18.64
C ASP A 500 -6.79 22.65 -18.44
N PRO A 501 -7.25 23.88 -18.76
CA PRO A 501 -6.45 25.10 -18.80
C PRO A 501 -5.60 25.45 -17.58
N TYR A 502 -5.96 24.94 -16.39
CA TYR A 502 -5.18 25.02 -15.16
C TYR A 502 -5.76 24.10 -14.10
N LEU A 503 -5.00 23.08 -13.71
CA LEU A 503 -5.41 22.17 -12.65
C LEU A 503 -5.14 22.78 -11.27
N ALA A 504 -6.18 23.30 -10.63
CA ALA A 504 -6.12 23.60 -9.20
C ALA A 504 -5.84 22.32 -8.40
N GLN A 505 -5.11 22.43 -7.29
CA GLN A 505 -4.95 21.29 -6.38
C GLN A 505 -6.31 20.78 -5.89
N VAL A 506 -6.49 19.46 -5.91
CA VAL A 506 -7.72 18.82 -5.43
C VAL A 506 -7.73 18.87 -3.91
N VAL A 507 -8.88 19.20 -3.33
CA VAL A 507 -9.09 19.28 -1.88
C VAL A 507 -10.21 18.34 -1.50
N SER A 508 -9.96 17.47 -0.54
CA SER A 508 -10.98 16.63 0.08
C SER A 508 -11.27 17.13 1.49
N ARG A 509 -12.54 17.11 1.87
CA ARG A 509 -13.05 17.46 3.20
C ARG A 509 -13.88 16.30 3.69
N THR A 510 -13.41 15.62 4.72
CA THR A 510 -14.10 14.45 5.27
C THR A 510 -14.71 14.81 6.62
N VAL A 511 -15.98 14.42 6.80
CA VAL A 511 -16.66 14.40 8.09
C VAL A 511 -17.04 12.95 8.36
N GLU A 512 -16.67 12.42 9.52
CA GLU A 512 -16.96 11.04 9.92
C GLU A 512 -17.48 11.00 11.34
N PHE A 513 -18.46 10.13 11.61
CA PHE A 513 -18.98 9.83 12.94
C PHE A 513 -19.26 8.34 13.03
N GLY A 514 -18.97 7.73 14.17
CA GLY A 514 -19.28 6.33 14.34
C GLY A 514 -19.11 5.82 15.75
N VAL A 515 -19.36 4.53 15.88
CA VAL A 515 -19.22 3.72 17.07
C VAL A 515 -18.32 2.53 16.77
N ARG A 516 -17.50 2.15 17.74
CA ARG A 516 -16.76 0.89 17.71
C ARG A 516 -16.78 0.22 19.07
N GLY A 517 -16.59 -1.09 19.08
CA GLY A 517 -16.62 -1.85 20.32
C GLY A 517 -16.17 -3.28 20.18
N MET A 518 -16.24 -3.98 21.30
CA MET A 518 -16.00 -5.42 21.40
C MET A 518 -17.28 -6.07 21.95
N ALA A 519 -17.82 -7.05 21.22
CA ALA A 519 -18.97 -7.83 21.68
C ALA A 519 -18.53 -8.90 22.71
N ASP A 520 -17.32 -9.42 22.53
CA ASP A 520 -16.61 -10.33 23.43
C ASP A 520 -15.08 -10.17 23.23
N ASN A 521 -14.26 -10.99 23.87
CA ASN A 521 -12.79 -10.90 23.76
C ASN A 521 -12.22 -11.19 22.36
N ARG A 522 -13.03 -11.68 21.42
CA ARG A 522 -12.63 -12.10 20.06
C ARG A 522 -13.39 -11.36 18.96
N THR A 523 -14.60 -10.88 19.24
CA THR A 523 -15.50 -10.28 18.25
C THR A 523 -15.47 -8.76 18.38
N ARG A 524 -14.98 -8.10 17.34
CA ARG A 524 -14.94 -6.64 17.22
C ARG A 524 -16.01 -6.19 16.23
N TRP A 525 -16.55 -4.99 16.48
CA TRP A 525 -17.55 -4.39 15.59
C TRP A 525 -17.33 -2.88 15.48
N SER A 526 -17.77 -2.30 14.37
CA SER A 526 -17.77 -0.87 14.11
C SER A 526 -18.95 -0.52 13.22
N ALA A 527 -19.54 0.66 13.41
CA ALA A 527 -20.52 1.25 12.51
C ALA A 527 -20.28 2.75 12.41
N GLY A 528 -20.22 3.29 11.19
CA GLY A 528 -19.89 4.69 10.94
C GLY A 528 -19.66 4.95 9.46
#